data_AF-A0A7K1AFN1-F1
#
_entry.id   AF-A0A7K1AFN1-F1
#
_cell.length_a   1.000
_cell.length_b   1.000
_cell.length_c   1.000
_cell.angle_alpha   90.00
_cell.angle_beta   90.00
_cell.angle_gamma   90.00
#
_symmetry.space_group_name_H-M   'P 1'
#
loop_
_entity.id
_entity.type
_entity.pdbx_description
1 polymer ?
#
loop_
_entity_poly.entity_id
_entity_poly.type
_entity_poly.pdbx_seq_one_letter_code
_entity_poly.pdbx_strand_id
1 'polypeptide(L)'
;MTGIIALQGGGAFSLHDQLDARLLEEVRAKRVVVLPTADAFEKPEILVSAAKSWAQRLGIEVEVLMVMRRTDAMEQSAADVVRKAQAVWFVGDNPIHLRSVMKGTPVWSAVESVFQAGGLVVGAGAPASALCDPMIDPRGGALALGLGLLSGIA
;
A
#
# COMPACT_ATOMS: atom_id res chain seq x y z
N MET A 1 19.70 -4.06 -2.59
CA MET A 1 19.18 -3.29 -3.73
C MET A 1 18.34 -2.16 -3.15
N THR A 2 18.25 -1.02 -3.80
CA THR A 2 17.39 0.09 -3.36
C THR A 2 15.92 -0.33 -3.57
N GLY A 3 15.06 -0.12 -2.57
CA GLY A 3 13.63 -0.38 -2.72
C GLY A 3 12.98 0.55 -3.72
N ILE A 4 11.79 0.18 -4.20
CA ILE A 4 11.01 0.98 -5.14
C ILE A 4 9.74 1.48 -4.45
N ILE A 5 9.46 2.76 -4.59
CA ILE A 5 8.17 3.36 -4.24
C ILE A 5 7.46 3.72 -5.55
N ALA A 6 6.24 3.24 -5.74
CA ALA A 6 5.40 3.65 -6.86
C ALA A 6 4.18 4.43 -6.34
N LEU A 7 4.04 5.66 -6.82
CA LEU A 7 2.90 6.53 -6.57
C LEU A 7 2.01 6.50 -7.80
N GLN A 8 0.88 5.79 -7.73
CA GLN A 8 0.00 5.57 -8.88
C GLN A 8 -1.26 6.41 -8.74
N GLY A 9 -1.53 7.27 -9.72
CA GLY A 9 -2.83 7.94 -9.86
C GLY A 9 -3.91 7.00 -10.39
N GLY A 10 -5.18 7.35 -10.14
CA GLY A 10 -6.33 6.57 -10.59
C GLY A 10 -6.68 5.38 -9.69
N GLY A 11 -7.63 4.56 -10.13
CA GLY A 11 -8.11 3.40 -9.37
C GLY A 11 -7.16 2.21 -9.44
N ALA A 12 -6.98 1.53 -8.30
CA ALA A 12 -6.16 0.32 -8.23
C ALA A 12 -6.63 -0.77 -9.22
N PHE A 13 -5.69 -1.55 -9.76
CA PHE A 13 -5.94 -2.80 -10.49
C PHE A 13 -6.73 -2.71 -11.81
N SER A 14 -6.91 -1.50 -12.36
CA SER A 14 -7.72 -1.26 -13.57
C SER A 14 -6.95 -0.67 -14.75
N LEU A 15 -5.87 0.07 -14.48
CA LEU A 15 -5.19 0.89 -15.50
C LEU A 15 -3.72 0.50 -15.74
N HIS A 16 -3.08 -0.18 -14.79
CA HIS A 16 -1.61 -0.20 -14.68
C HIS A 16 -0.97 -1.58 -14.87
N ASP A 17 -1.68 -2.58 -15.40
CA ASP A 17 -1.19 -3.98 -15.48
C ASP A 17 0.23 -4.11 -16.08
N GLN A 18 0.56 -3.35 -17.14
CA GLN A 18 1.90 -3.38 -17.74
C GLN A 18 2.99 -2.77 -16.84
N LEU A 19 2.67 -1.68 -16.13
CA LEU A 19 3.58 -1.06 -15.17
C LEU A 19 3.77 -1.98 -13.95
N ASP A 20 2.67 -2.49 -13.42
CA ASP A 20 2.66 -3.38 -12.26
C ASP A 20 3.50 -4.63 -12.53
N ALA A 21 3.32 -5.29 -13.67
CA ALA A 21 4.10 -6.46 -14.06
C ALA A 21 5.61 -6.16 -14.10
N ARG A 22 6.00 -5.02 -14.69
CA ARG A 22 7.41 -4.60 -14.76
C ARG A 22 8.00 -4.32 -13.38
N LEU A 23 7.26 -3.64 -12.51
CA LEU A 23 7.73 -3.34 -11.15
C LEU A 23 7.88 -4.62 -10.32
N LEU A 24 6.94 -5.56 -10.44
CA LEU A 24 7.00 -6.86 -9.77
C LEU A 24 8.17 -7.71 -10.27
N GLU A 25 8.46 -7.69 -11.58
CA GLU A 25 9.62 -8.37 -12.15
C GLU A 25 10.94 -7.79 -11.62
N GLU A 26 11.05 -6.46 -11.54
CA GLU A 26 12.25 -5.76 -11.06
C GLU A 26 12.62 -6.19 -9.62
N VAL A 27 11.63 -6.28 -8.72
CA VAL A 27 11.83 -6.75 -7.34
C VAL A 27 11.71 -8.27 -7.19
N ARG A 28 11.54 -9.01 -8.29
CA ARG A 28 11.33 -10.47 -8.34
C ARG A 28 10.22 -10.95 -7.40
N ALA A 29 9.17 -10.13 -7.24
CA ALA A 29 8.05 -10.43 -6.38
C ALA A 29 7.15 -11.51 -7.00
N LYS A 30 6.92 -12.59 -6.24
CA LYS A 30 5.92 -13.61 -6.58
C LYS A 30 4.66 -13.52 -5.75
N ARG A 31 4.77 -12.88 -4.57
CA ARG A 31 3.69 -12.64 -3.62
C ARG A 31 3.58 -11.15 -3.33
N VAL A 32 2.35 -10.65 -3.38
CA VAL A 32 2.00 -9.27 -3.07
C VAL A 32 1.05 -9.27 -1.87
N VAL A 33 1.32 -8.40 -0.89
CA VAL A 33 0.36 -8.10 0.18
C VAL A 33 -0.42 -6.84 -0.19
N VAL A 34 -1.75 -6.93 -0.21
CA VAL A 34 -2.64 -5.81 -0.48
C VAL A 34 -3.34 -5.38 0.81
N LEU A 35 -3.25 -4.10 1.15
CA LEU A 35 -3.91 -3.48 2.30
C LEU A 35 -4.98 -2.50 1.80
N PRO A 36 -6.28 -2.86 1.85
CA PRO A 36 -7.37 -1.95 1.53
C PRO A 36 -7.72 -1.02 2.69
N THR A 37 -6.74 -0.69 3.55
CA THR A 37 -6.93 0.08 4.77
C THR A 37 -7.57 1.44 4.48
N ALA A 38 -7.22 2.09 3.37
CA ALA A 38 -7.80 3.38 3.01
C ALA A 38 -9.28 3.28 2.62
N ASP A 39 -9.84 2.08 2.48
CA ASP A 39 -11.23 1.82 2.10
C ASP A 39 -12.11 1.37 3.29
N ALA A 40 -11.65 1.53 4.53
CA ALA A 40 -12.29 0.98 5.73
C ALA A 40 -13.74 1.48 6.00
N PHE A 41 -14.17 2.57 5.36
CA PHE A 41 -15.51 3.14 5.50
C PHE A 41 -16.39 2.94 4.27
N GLU A 42 -15.90 2.24 3.25
CA GLU A 42 -16.58 1.99 1.98
C GLU A 42 -16.91 0.49 1.85
N LYS A 43 -16.49 -0.15 0.76
CA LYS A 43 -16.74 -1.56 0.44
C LYS A 43 -15.43 -2.25 0.07
N PRO A 44 -14.53 -2.49 1.05
CA PRO A 44 -13.20 -3.04 0.79
C PRO A 44 -13.24 -4.40 0.05
N GLU A 45 -14.35 -5.15 0.14
CA GLU A 45 -14.60 -6.38 -0.61
C GLU A 45 -14.54 -6.22 -2.14
N ILE A 46 -14.85 -5.03 -2.66
CA ILE A 46 -14.72 -4.70 -4.08
C ILE A 46 -13.24 -4.67 -4.46
N LEU A 47 -12.42 -3.99 -3.68
CA LEU A 47 -10.96 -3.94 -3.88
C LEU A 47 -10.31 -5.30 -3.66
N VAL A 48 -10.80 -6.11 -2.71
CA VAL A 48 -10.37 -7.50 -2.52
C VAL A 48 -10.64 -8.32 -3.78
N SER A 49 -11.83 -8.19 -4.37
CA SER A 49 -12.20 -8.91 -5.59
C SER A 49 -11.36 -8.43 -6.78
N ALA A 50 -11.17 -7.12 -6.93
CA ALA A 50 -10.32 -6.54 -7.96
C ALA A 50 -8.85 -7.00 -7.85
N ALA A 51 -8.29 -7.05 -6.64
CA ALA A 51 -6.94 -7.54 -6.38
C ALA A 51 -6.79 -9.02 -6.79
N LYS A 52 -7.77 -9.87 -6.50
CA LYS A 52 -7.76 -11.27 -6.93
C LYS A 52 -7.82 -11.42 -8.45
N SER A 53 -8.67 -10.66 -9.12
CA SER A 53 -8.72 -10.65 -10.59
C SER A 53 -7.41 -10.13 -11.20
N TRP A 54 -6.79 -9.12 -10.59
CA TRP A 54 -5.49 -8.60 -11.02
C TRP A 54 -4.37 -9.61 -10.86
N ALA A 55 -4.34 -10.30 -9.72
CA ALA A 55 -3.40 -11.39 -9.48
C ALA A 55 -3.51 -12.49 -10.54
N GLN A 56 -4.74 -12.86 -10.93
CA GLN A 56 -4.97 -13.83 -12.01
C GLN A 56 -4.45 -13.35 -13.36
N ARG A 57 -4.69 -12.08 -13.72
CA ARG A 57 -4.21 -11.51 -14.98
C ARG A 57 -2.68 -11.44 -15.06
N LEU A 58 -2.02 -11.15 -13.93
CA LEU A 58 -0.56 -11.04 -13.86
C LEU A 58 0.15 -12.37 -13.53
N GLY A 59 -0.59 -13.42 -13.16
CA GLY A 59 -0.02 -14.72 -12.79
C GLY A 59 0.78 -14.69 -11.48
N ILE A 60 0.35 -13.87 -10.52
CA ILE A 60 1.01 -13.68 -9.21
C ILE A 60 0.14 -14.16 -8.05
N GLU A 61 0.76 -14.36 -6.89
CA GLU A 61 0.03 -14.61 -5.66
C GLU A 61 -0.31 -13.29 -4.95
N VAL A 62 -1.55 -13.13 -4.53
CA VAL A 62 -2.01 -12.01 -3.71
C VAL A 62 -2.55 -12.52 -2.39
N GLU A 63 -2.12 -11.86 -1.32
CA GLU A 63 -2.73 -11.96 -0.01
C GLU A 63 -3.31 -10.60 0.38
N VAL A 64 -4.61 -10.57 0.62
CA VAL A 64 -5.27 -9.35 1.10
C VAL A 64 -5.27 -9.36 2.63
N LEU A 65 -4.62 -8.38 3.23
CA LEU A 65 -4.48 -8.25 4.67
C LEU A 65 -5.44 -7.18 5.18
N MET A 66 -6.50 -7.62 5.87
CA MET A 66 -7.60 -6.77 6.34
C MET A 66 -7.26 -5.97 7.61
N VAL A 67 -6.19 -5.17 7.55
CA VAL A 67 -5.83 -4.20 8.60
C VAL A 67 -6.68 -2.95 8.41
N MET A 68 -7.84 -2.88 9.06
CA MET A 68 -8.84 -1.82 8.85
C MET A 68 -8.78 -0.75 9.95
N ARG A 69 -8.27 -1.13 11.12
CA ARG A 69 -8.19 -0.28 12.32
C ARG A 69 -6.77 -0.33 12.88
N ARG A 70 -6.45 0.67 13.71
CA ARG A 70 -5.14 0.78 14.35
C ARG A 70 -4.80 -0.45 15.22
N THR A 71 -5.79 -1.06 15.86
CA THR A 71 -5.60 -2.31 16.62
C THR A 71 -5.06 -3.43 15.75
N ASP A 72 -5.61 -3.59 14.55
CA ASP A 72 -5.17 -4.61 13.59
C ASP A 72 -3.73 -4.35 13.13
N ALA A 73 -3.35 -3.07 12.98
CA ALA A 73 -2.00 -2.66 12.62
C ALA A 73 -0.98 -2.85 13.77
N MET A 74 -1.46 -2.97 15.01
CA MET A 74 -0.66 -3.30 16.19
C MET A 74 -0.40 -4.79 16.35
N GLU A 75 -1.13 -5.65 15.62
CA GLU A 75 -0.94 -7.09 15.70
C GLU A 75 0.37 -7.53 15.06
N GLN A 76 1.20 -8.21 15.83
CA GLN A 76 2.48 -8.73 15.36
C GLN A 76 2.30 -9.74 14.22
N SER A 77 1.21 -10.52 14.25
CA SER A 77 0.87 -11.48 13.20
C SER A 77 0.63 -10.81 11.84
N ALA A 78 -0.05 -9.66 11.82
CA ALA A 78 -0.25 -8.87 10.62
C ALA A 78 1.08 -8.30 10.10
N ALA A 79 1.94 -7.81 11.00
CA ALA A 79 3.27 -7.34 10.64
C ALA A 79 4.14 -8.46 10.05
N ASP A 80 4.05 -9.69 10.59
CA ASP A 80 4.82 -10.84 10.10
C ASP A 80 4.39 -11.30 8.70
N VAL A 81 3.11 -11.13 8.34
CA VAL A 81 2.63 -11.32 6.96
C VAL A 81 3.32 -10.32 6.03
N VAL A 82 3.31 -9.04 6.39
CA VAL A 82 3.93 -7.97 5.60
C VAL A 82 5.44 -8.19 5.43
N ARG A 83 6.17 -8.54 6.50
CA ARG A 83 7.63 -8.76 6.43
C ARG A 83 8.06 -9.86 5.46
N LYS A 84 7.18 -10.83 5.20
CA LYS A 84 7.45 -11.95 4.28
C LYS A 84 7.17 -11.59 2.81
N ALA A 85 6.54 -10.45 2.55
CA ALA A 85 6.24 -10.00 1.20
C ALA A 85 7.46 -9.36 0.54
N GLN A 86 7.55 -9.46 -0.78
CA GLN A 86 8.48 -8.65 -1.57
C GLN A 86 7.84 -7.35 -2.06
N ALA A 87 6.51 -7.29 -2.03
CA ALA A 87 5.73 -6.17 -2.53
C ALA A 87 4.49 -5.91 -1.69
N VAL A 88 4.20 -4.63 -1.44
CA VAL A 88 3.07 -4.15 -0.64
C VAL A 88 2.28 -3.11 -1.42
N TRP A 89 0.97 -3.30 -1.54
CA TRP A 89 0.04 -2.37 -2.18
C TRP A 89 -0.93 -1.78 -1.16
N PHE A 90 -1.00 -0.46 -1.08
CA PHE A 90 -2.06 0.25 -0.39
C PHE A 90 -3.10 0.75 -1.39
N VAL A 91 -4.37 0.46 -1.10
CA VAL A 91 -5.52 0.79 -1.96
C VAL A 91 -6.68 1.37 -1.14
N GLY A 92 -7.57 2.08 -1.82
CA GLY A 92 -8.74 2.76 -1.24
C GLY A 92 -8.63 4.29 -1.31
N ASP A 93 -9.59 4.99 -0.71
CA ASP A 93 -9.81 6.42 -0.98
C ASP A 93 -9.57 7.37 0.21
N ASN A 94 -9.31 6.86 1.41
CA ASN A 94 -9.10 7.68 2.61
C ASN A 94 -7.64 7.69 3.11
N PRO A 95 -6.82 8.67 2.67
CA PRO A 95 -5.41 8.75 3.03
C PRO A 95 -5.20 9.18 4.50
N ILE A 96 -6.13 9.97 5.06
CA ILE A 96 -6.10 10.37 6.47
C ILE A 96 -6.28 9.15 7.36
N HIS A 97 -7.26 8.29 7.04
CA HIS A 97 -7.51 7.07 7.78
C HIS A 97 -6.33 6.11 7.69
N LEU A 98 -5.84 5.85 6.46
CA LEU A 98 -4.63 5.04 6.25
C LEU A 98 -3.46 5.51 7.12
N ARG A 99 -3.16 6.82 7.07
CA ARG A 99 -2.10 7.41 7.90
C ARG A 99 -2.36 7.21 9.39
N SER A 100 -3.60 7.37 9.85
CA SER A 100 -3.97 7.20 11.27
C SER A 100 -3.80 5.75 11.76
N VAL A 101 -4.10 4.79 10.91
CA VAL A 101 -3.98 3.36 11.20
C VAL A 101 -2.51 2.94 11.20
N MET A 102 -1.73 3.35 10.20
CA MET A 102 -0.39 2.83 9.98
C MET A 102 0.68 3.52 10.84
N LYS A 103 0.63 4.84 11.02
CA LYS A 103 1.76 5.59 11.59
C LYS A 103 2.18 5.05 12.98
N GLY A 104 3.45 4.69 13.11
CA GLY A 104 4.04 4.19 14.35
C GLY A 104 3.44 2.85 14.81
N THR A 105 3.10 1.96 13.88
CA THR A 105 2.63 0.61 14.19
C THR A 105 3.61 -0.47 13.70
N PRO A 106 3.61 -1.67 14.28
CA PRO A 106 4.36 -2.83 13.80
C PRO A 106 4.16 -3.13 12.32
N VAL A 107 2.93 -3.01 11.80
CA VAL A 107 2.65 -3.20 10.36
C VAL A 107 3.38 -2.14 9.53
N TRP A 108 3.39 -0.88 9.94
CA TRP A 108 4.14 0.15 9.20
C TRP A 108 5.64 -0.09 9.23
N SER A 109 6.21 -0.43 10.38
CA SER A 109 7.63 -0.80 10.47
C SER A 109 7.98 -2.03 9.63
N ALA A 110 7.04 -2.97 9.45
CA ALA A 110 7.21 -4.07 8.52
C ALA A 110 7.26 -3.59 7.05
N VAL A 111 6.40 -2.64 6.65
CA VAL A 111 6.44 -2.03 5.31
C VAL A 111 7.75 -1.30 5.06
N GLU A 112 8.22 -0.51 6.02
CA GLU A 112 9.52 0.14 5.96
C GLU A 112 10.64 -0.91 5.77
N SER A 113 10.55 -2.05 6.46
CA SER A 113 11.53 -3.14 6.33
C SER A 113 11.50 -3.77 4.93
N VAL A 114 10.32 -3.97 4.33
CA VAL A 114 10.18 -4.47 2.95
C VAL A 114 10.85 -3.51 1.98
N PHE A 115 10.61 -2.21 2.11
CA PHE A 115 11.24 -1.20 1.28
C PHE A 115 12.77 -1.19 1.44
N GLN A 116 13.28 -1.19 2.68
CA GLN A 116 14.72 -1.21 2.94
C GLN A 116 15.41 -2.50 2.47
N ALA A 117 14.68 -3.62 2.39
CA ALA A 117 15.19 -4.87 1.84
C ALA A 117 15.28 -4.88 0.29
N GLY A 118 14.87 -3.80 -0.38
CA GLY A 118 14.83 -3.73 -1.84
C GLY A 118 13.50 -4.17 -2.45
N GLY A 119 12.45 -4.25 -1.64
CA GLY A 119 11.10 -4.56 -2.09
C GLY A 119 10.36 -3.38 -2.71
N LEU A 120 9.10 -3.61 -3.07
CA LEU A 120 8.22 -2.65 -3.71
C LEU A 120 7.11 -2.19 -2.75
N VAL A 121 6.89 -0.88 -2.63
CA VAL A 121 5.74 -0.32 -1.94
C VAL A 121 4.96 0.58 -2.90
N VAL A 122 3.67 0.30 -3.06
CA VAL A 122 2.80 1.04 -3.98
C VAL A 122 1.66 1.68 -3.22
N GLY A 123 1.43 2.96 -3.48
CA GLY A 123 0.20 3.65 -3.12
C GLY A 123 -0.60 3.92 -4.37
N ALA A 124 -1.78 3.33 -4.49
CA ALA A 124 -2.67 3.53 -5.62
C ALA A 124 -3.85 4.43 -5.23
N GLY A 125 -4.06 5.51 -5.96
CA GLY A 125 -5.06 6.52 -5.65
C GLY A 125 -4.64 7.36 -4.45
N ALA A 126 -5.56 7.59 -3.52
CA ALA A 126 -5.31 8.43 -2.36
C ALA A 126 -4.13 7.97 -1.46
N PRO A 127 -3.89 6.65 -1.26
CA PRO A 127 -2.69 6.14 -0.61
C PRO A 127 -1.35 6.69 -1.15
N ALA A 128 -1.27 7.05 -2.43
CA ALA A 128 -0.05 7.63 -3.00
C ALA A 128 0.39 8.87 -2.21
N SER A 129 -0.54 9.77 -1.91
CA SER A 129 -0.24 10.96 -1.12
C SER A 129 0.08 10.60 0.34
N ALA A 130 -0.60 9.62 0.93
CA ALA A 130 -0.35 9.20 2.31
C ALA A 130 1.06 8.64 2.54
N LEU A 131 1.69 8.02 1.53
CA LEU A 131 3.07 7.50 1.62
C LEU A 131 4.11 8.63 1.69
N CYS A 132 3.78 9.83 1.25
CA CYS A 132 4.66 10.98 1.24
C CYS A 132 4.72 11.68 2.62
N ASP A 133 5.66 12.62 2.79
CA ASP A 133 5.58 13.66 3.82
C ASP A 133 6.21 14.96 3.28
N PRO A 134 5.42 16.05 3.13
CA PRO A 134 4.00 16.15 3.47
C PRO A 134 3.07 15.34 2.54
N MET A 135 1.85 15.06 2.98
CA MET A 135 0.74 14.57 2.14
C MET A 135 -0.27 15.69 1.87
N ILE A 136 -1.12 15.53 0.87
CA ILE A 136 -2.25 16.42 0.57
C ILE A 136 -3.47 16.01 1.40
N ASP A 137 -4.05 16.96 2.13
CA ASP A 137 -5.31 16.77 2.83
C ASP A 137 -6.48 16.70 1.82
N PRO A 138 -7.18 15.57 1.70
CA PRO A 138 -8.25 15.39 0.71
C PRO A 138 -9.45 16.31 0.95
N ARG A 139 -9.57 16.95 2.12
CA ARG A 139 -10.70 17.82 2.47
C ARG A 139 -10.57 19.23 1.90
N GLY A 140 -9.36 19.67 1.54
CA GLY A 140 -9.13 21.06 1.13
C GLY A 140 -7.79 21.35 0.45
N GLY A 141 -6.96 20.33 0.16
CA GLY A 141 -5.70 20.49 -0.57
C GLY A 141 -4.53 21.04 0.24
N ALA A 142 -4.72 21.32 1.54
CA ALA A 142 -3.65 21.78 2.42
C ALA A 142 -2.62 20.66 2.67
N LEU A 143 -1.38 21.04 3.01
CA LEU A 143 -0.37 20.08 3.43
C LEU A 143 -0.68 19.51 4.81
N ALA A 144 -0.54 18.20 4.95
CA ALA A 144 -0.72 17.45 6.19
C ALA A 144 0.46 16.47 6.39
N LEU A 145 0.60 15.94 7.61
CA LEU A 145 1.64 14.95 7.92
C LEU A 145 1.26 13.58 7.37
N GLY A 146 2.04 13.08 6.43
CA GLY A 146 1.87 11.72 5.91
C GLY A 146 2.65 10.67 6.70
N LEU A 147 2.91 9.55 6.03
CA LEU A 147 3.65 8.41 6.57
C LEU A 147 5.17 8.55 6.38
N GLY A 148 5.61 9.37 5.43
CA GLY A 148 7.03 9.75 5.31
C GLY A 148 7.94 8.65 4.79
N LEU A 149 7.42 7.71 4.00
CA LEU A 149 8.26 6.77 3.25
C LEU A 149 9.04 7.49 2.15
N LEU A 150 8.44 8.54 1.58
CA LEU A 150 9.08 9.48 0.66
C LEU A 150 8.94 10.91 1.19
N SER A 151 10.04 11.62 1.41
CA SER A 151 10.04 12.97 1.98
C SER A 151 10.30 14.06 0.94
N GLY A 152 9.77 15.25 1.17
CA GLY A 152 10.03 16.44 0.34
C GLY A 152 9.18 16.53 -0.94
N ILE A 153 8.14 15.70 -1.05
CA ILE A 153 7.17 15.68 -2.15
C ILE A 153 5.76 15.49 -1.55
N ALA A 154 4.72 15.99 -2.22
CA ALA A 154 3.31 15.85 -1.83
C ALA A 154 2.42 15.47 -3.02
#